data_AF-A0A0S4IQ66-F1
#
_entry.id   AF-A0A0S4IQ66-F1
#
_cell.length_a   1.000
_cell.length_b   1.000
_cell.length_c   1.000
_cell.angle_alpha   90.00
_cell.angle_beta   90.00
_cell.angle_gamma   90.00
#
_symmetry.space_group_name_H-M   'P 1'
#
loop_
_entity.id
_entity.type
_entity.pdbx_description
1 polymer ?
#
loop_
_entity_poly.entity_id
_entity_poly.type
_entity_poly.pdbx_seq_one_letter_code
_entity_poly.pdbx_strand_id
1 'polypeptide(L)'
;MSNDDLVKENHRLSQLVRRMQDAVSTLRDEIADANSELAASRKLFDEQKQILLQELDRERLKRSRVESQLERQSSKETTSRGTNTIATSDASTSSNQIDQEVVHRVVPPKRTEFAAFCDWIGFTARLRDVDIKDVFHNLGHLTVEDVCANVCESDLLSAGVSHQKSKVVMQCIMECTMQYLMQ
;
A
#
# COMPACT_ATOMS: atom_id res chain seq x y z
N MET A 1 -24.75 27.05 -61.36
CA MET A 1 -25.49 26.17 -60.44
C MET A 1 -26.96 26.40 -60.64
N SER A 2 -27.74 25.34 -60.84
CA SER A 2 -29.19 25.42 -60.91
C SER A 2 -29.78 25.71 -59.52
N ASN A 3 -30.98 26.27 -59.47
CA ASN A 3 -31.72 26.42 -58.22
C ASN A 3 -31.98 25.07 -57.53
N ASP A 4 -32.13 23.99 -58.32
CA ASP A 4 -32.29 22.62 -57.80
C ASP A 4 -31.01 22.08 -57.15
N ASP A 5 -29.84 22.48 -57.65
CA ASP A 5 -28.55 22.10 -57.06
C ASP A 5 -28.35 22.77 -55.70
N LEU A 6 -28.79 24.04 -55.59
CA LEU A 6 -28.78 24.79 -54.33
C LEU A 6 -29.67 24.17 -53.26
N VAL A 7 -30.88 23.71 -53.64
CA VAL A 7 -31.80 23.05 -52.70
C VAL A 7 -31.24 21.72 -52.19
N LYS A 8 -30.66 20.90 -53.07
CA LYS A 8 -30.03 19.63 -52.68
C LYS A 8 -28.84 19.84 -51.76
N GLU A 9 -27.98 20.80 -52.08
CA GLU A 9 -26.81 21.08 -51.24
C GLU A 9 -27.21 21.66 -49.88
N ASN A 10 -28.22 22.53 -49.83
CA ASN A 10 -28.75 23.05 -48.57
C ASN A 10 -29.35 21.92 -47.70
N HIS A 11 -30.07 20.98 -48.32
CA HIS A 11 -30.57 19.80 -47.61
C HIS A 11 -29.42 18.94 -47.06
N ARG A 12 -28.36 18.72 -47.85
CA ARG A 12 -27.16 17.97 -47.42
C ARG A 12 -26.45 18.64 -46.24
N LEU A 13 -26.27 19.96 -46.32
CA LEU A 13 -25.67 20.75 -45.23
C LEU A 13 -26.54 20.72 -43.98
N SER A 14 -27.87 20.83 -44.12
CA SER A 14 -28.80 20.75 -42.99
C SER A 14 -28.73 19.39 -42.28
N GLN A 15 -28.62 18.30 -43.03
CA GLN A 15 -28.41 16.96 -42.46
C GLN A 15 -27.06 16.84 -41.75
N LEU A 16 -25.99 17.40 -42.34
CA LEU A 16 -24.66 17.38 -41.73
C LEU A 16 -24.64 18.17 -40.41
N VAL A 17 -25.23 19.36 -40.39
CA VAL A 17 -25.37 20.18 -39.18
C VAL A 17 -26.10 19.41 -38.08
N ARG A 18 -27.19 18.70 -38.43
CA ARG A 18 -27.93 17.88 -37.47
C ARG A 18 -27.07 16.77 -36.87
N ARG A 19 -26.34 16.03 -37.70
CA ARG A 19 -25.41 14.98 -37.22
C ARG A 19 -24.30 15.56 -36.35
N MET A 20 -23.78 16.73 -36.70
CA MET A 20 -22.77 17.41 -35.88
C MET A 20 -23.35 17.87 -34.54
N GLN A 21 -24.60 18.36 -34.51
CA GLN A 21 -25.29 18.72 -33.27
C GLN A 21 -25.51 17.50 -32.37
N ASP A 22 -25.95 16.37 -32.95
CA ASP A 22 -26.15 15.12 -32.22
C ASP A 22 -24.81 14.63 -31.63
N ALA A 23 -23.74 14.61 -32.42
CA ALA A 23 -22.40 14.23 -31.95
C ALA A 23 -21.87 15.15 -30.84
N VAL A 24 -22.09 16.47 -30.96
CA VAL A 24 -21.73 17.42 -29.91
C VAL A 24 -22.55 17.20 -28.64
N SER A 25 -23.82 16.82 -28.76
CA SER A 25 -24.65 16.47 -27.59
C SER A 25 -24.07 15.24 -26.88
N THR A 26 -23.79 14.17 -27.61
CA THR A 26 -23.19 12.96 -27.05
C THR A 26 -21.87 13.24 -26.36
N LEU A 27 -20.97 14.00 -26.99
CA LEU A 27 -19.69 14.37 -26.39
C LEU A 27 -19.87 15.22 -25.12
N ARG A 28 -20.90 16.06 -25.04
CA ARG A 28 -21.21 16.82 -23.82
C ARG A 28 -21.66 15.92 -22.69
N ASP A 29 -22.49 14.93 -22.99
CA ASP A 29 -22.95 13.95 -22.00
C ASP A 29 -21.78 13.11 -21.49
N GLU A 30 -20.92 12.61 -22.39
CA GLU A 30 -19.70 11.87 -22.01
C GLU A 30 -18.74 12.71 -21.14
N ILE A 31 -18.57 14.00 -21.46
CA ILE A 31 -17.77 14.92 -20.64
C ILE A 31 -18.42 15.13 -19.27
N ALA A 32 -19.74 15.24 -19.18
CA ALA A 32 -20.45 15.39 -17.91
C ALA A 32 -20.26 14.15 -17.02
N ASP A 33 -20.38 12.96 -17.60
CA ASP A 33 -20.18 11.68 -16.90
C ASP A 33 -18.73 11.54 -16.42
N ALA A 34 -17.74 11.78 -17.29
CA ALA A 34 -16.33 11.73 -16.93
C ALA A 34 -15.97 12.72 -15.80
N ASN A 35 -16.56 13.93 -15.81
CA ASN A 35 -16.35 14.90 -14.73
C ASN A 35 -17.00 14.45 -13.41
N SER A 36 -18.15 13.78 -13.47
CA SER A 36 -18.81 13.20 -12.29
C SER A 36 -17.97 12.09 -11.68
N GLU A 37 -17.45 11.17 -12.50
CA GLU A 37 -16.55 10.09 -12.07
C GLU A 37 -15.25 10.64 -11.48
N LEU A 38 -14.66 11.67 -12.10
CA LEU A 38 -13.46 12.33 -11.59
C LEU A 38 -13.72 12.96 -10.22
N ALA A 39 -14.86 13.62 -10.03
CA ALA A 39 -15.24 14.20 -8.75
C ALA A 39 -15.42 13.13 -7.67
N ALA A 40 -16.07 12.00 -7.99
CA ALA A 40 -16.24 10.88 -7.08
C ALA A 40 -14.89 10.24 -6.69
N SER A 41 -14.01 10.02 -7.68
CA SER A 41 -12.67 9.47 -7.46
C SER A 41 -11.83 10.38 -6.56
N ARG A 42 -11.87 11.70 -6.80
CA ARG A 42 -11.17 12.68 -5.97
C ARG A 42 -11.66 12.67 -4.53
N LYS A 43 -12.97 12.59 -4.32
CA LYS A 43 -13.56 12.49 -2.99
C LYS A 43 -13.08 11.23 -2.25
N LEU A 44 -13.10 10.07 -2.90
CA LEU A 44 -12.61 8.82 -2.32
C LEU A 44 -11.11 8.89 -1.97
N PHE A 45 -10.31 9.52 -2.84
CA PHE A 45 -8.89 9.73 -2.58
C PHE A 45 -8.67 10.63 -1.36
N ASP A 46 -9.42 11.73 -1.24
CA ASP A 46 -9.30 12.66 -0.11
C ASP A 46 -9.71 11.98 1.21
N GLU A 47 -10.78 11.16 1.20
CA GLU A 47 -11.20 10.36 2.35
C GLU A 47 -10.12 9.34 2.77
N GLN A 48 -9.56 8.59 1.81
CA GLN A 48 -8.48 7.63 2.09
C GLN A 48 -7.23 8.31 2.63
N LYS A 49 -6.86 9.46 2.05
CA LYS A 49 -5.73 10.27 2.54
C LYS A 49 -5.94 10.70 3.98
N GLN A 50 -7.14 11.14 4.33
CA GLN A 50 -7.46 11.55 5.70
C GLN A 50 -7.35 10.39 6.69
N ILE A 51 -7.85 9.20 6.33
CA ILE A 51 -7.73 7.99 7.14
C ILE A 51 -6.26 7.64 7.39
N LEU A 52 -5.45 7.63 6.33
CA LEU A 52 -4.02 7.30 6.44
C LEU A 52 -3.25 8.32 7.30
N LEU A 53 -3.58 9.61 7.22
CA LEU A 53 -2.98 10.63 8.07
C LEU A 53 -3.33 10.43 9.55
N GLN A 54 -4.59 10.11 9.85
CA GLN A 54 -5.02 9.81 11.21
C GLN A 54 -4.34 8.56 11.77
N GLU A 55 -4.19 7.53 10.93
CA GLU A 55 -3.49 6.30 11.31
C GLU A 55 -2.00 6.56 11.57
N LEU A 56 -1.35 7.36 10.73
CA LEU A 56 0.04 7.78 10.92
C LEU A 56 0.23 8.53 12.24
N ASP A 57 -0.64 9.48 12.56
CA ASP A 57 -0.56 10.24 13.82
C ASP A 57 -0.80 9.33 15.03
N ARG A 58 -1.73 8.36 14.92
CA ARG A 58 -1.97 7.36 15.96
C ARG A 58 -0.72 6.50 16.20
N GLU A 59 -0.06 6.05 15.14
CA GLU A 59 1.17 5.25 15.25
C GLU A 59 2.35 6.06 15.81
N ARG A 60 2.46 7.35 15.46
CA ARG A 60 3.45 8.26 16.05
C ARG A 60 3.22 8.42 17.56
N LEU A 61 1.97 8.60 18.00
CA LEU A 61 1.63 8.68 19.42
C LEU A 61 1.96 7.38 20.16
N LYS A 62 1.65 6.22 19.58
CA LYS A 62 2.01 4.92 20.16
C LYS A 62 3.52 4.77 20.28
N ARG A 63 4.27 5.13 19.23
CA ARG A 63 5.73 5.08 19.24
C ARG A 63 6.31 5.95 20.35
N SER A 64 5.88 7.21 20.45
CA SER A 64 6.32 8.13 21.50
C SER A 64 6.05 7.60 22.91
N ARG A 65 4.91 6.93 23.13
CA ARG A 65 4.61 6.27 24.42
C ARG A 65 5.57 5.13 24.72
N VAL A 66 5.86 4.27 23.74
CA VAL A 66 6.78 3.14 23.90
C VAL A 66 8.20 3.64 24.17
N GLU A 67 8.66 4.64 23.41
CA GLU A 67 9.97 5.28 23.62
C GLU A 67 10.07 5.86 25.04
N SER A 68 9.04 6.59 25.50
CA SER A 68 8.98 7.13 26.86
C SER A 68 8.99 6.05 27.95
N GLN A 69 8.40 4.88 27.69
CA GLN A 69 8.43 3.74 28.63
C GLN A 69 9.81 3.10 28.67
N LEU A 70 10.48 2.97 27.51
CA LEU A 70 11.81 2.39 27.40
C LEU A 70 12.86 3.23 28.15
N GLU A 71 12.81 4.55 28.02
CA GLU A 71 13.68 5.49 28.76
C GLU A 71 13.49 5.38 30.28
N ARG A 72 12.25 5.19 30.75
CA ARG A 72 11.93 5.00 32.17
C ARG A 72 12.40 3.65 32.70
N GLN A 73 12.35 2.59 31.89
CA GLN A 73 12.88 1.26 32.27
C GLN A 73 14.40 1.26 32.32
N SER A 74 15.06 1.84 31.32
CA SER A 74 16.52 2.00 31.29
C SER A 74 17.05 2.76 32.52
N SER A 75 16.33 3.80 32.96
CA SER A 75 16.66 4.56 34.18
C SER A 75 16.45 3.78 35.49
N LYS A 76 15.57 2.76 35.48
CA LYS A 76 15.33 1.88 36.63
C LYS A 76 16.38 0.75 36.72
N GLU A 77 16.85 0.23 35.59
CA GLU A 77 17.88 -0.81 35.56
C GLU A 77 19.25 -0.33 36.06
N THR A 78 19.60 0.95 35.87
CA THR A 78 20.82 1.53 36.45
C THR A 78 20.75 1.70 37.96
N THR A 79 19.56 1.79 38.55
CA THR A 79 19.38 2.00 39.99
C THR A 79 19.21 0.67 40.76
N SER A 80 18.78 -0.40 40.09
CA SER A 80 18.50 -1.71 40.71
C SER A 80 19.73 -2.58 40.98
N ARG A 81 20.93 -2.16 40.57
CA ARG A 81 22.19 -2.89 40.85
C ARG A 81 22.83 -2.52 42.19
N GLY A 82 22.24 -1.57 42.91
CA GLY A 82 22.51 -1.33 44.32
C GLY A 82 21.22 -1.56 45.11
N THR A 83 21.30 -2.33 46.19
CA THR A 83 20.26 -2.53 47.22
C THR A 83 19.16 -3.57 46.89
N ASN A 84 19.51 -4.85 47.06
CA ASN A 84 18.55 -5.86 47.51
C ASN A 84 18.29 -5.65 49.01
N THR A 85 17.15 -5.08 49.37
CA THR A 85 16.50 -5.33 50.67
C THR A 85 14.99 -5.27 50.52
N ILE A 86 14.40 -6.41 50.86
CA ILE A 86 13.01 -6.76 51.14
C ILE A 86 12.12 -5.59 51.59
N ALA A 87 10.98 -5.41 50.92
CA ALA A 87 9.72 -5.02 51.56
C ALA A 87 8.52 -5.47 50.71
N THR A 88 7.56 -6.07 51.38
CA THR A 88 6.28 -6.61 50.93
C THR A 88 5.26 -5.54 50.52
N SER A 89 4.27 -6.01 49.75
CA SER A 89 2.85 -5.60 49.78
C SER A 89 2.28 -4.88 48.54
N ASP A 90 1.19 -5.49 48.07
CA ASP A 90 0.02 -4.94 47.38
C ASP A 90 0.17 -4.43 45.94
N ALA A 91 0.15 -5.38 45.00
CA ALA A 91 -0.23 -5.11 43.61
C ALA A 91 -1.73 -5.37 43.43
N SER A 92 -2.52 -4.30 43.46
CA SER A 92 -3.92 -4.31 43.09
C SER A 92 -4.10 -4.77 41.64
N THR A 93 -4.80 -5.87 41.43
CA THR A 93 -5.20 -6.38 40.12
C THR A 93 -6.27 -5.45 39.53
N SER A 94 -5.84 -4.39 38.85
CA SER A 94 -6.76 -3.58 38.02
C SER A 94 -6.91 -4.26 36.67
N SER A 95 -8.03 -4.98 36.56
CA SER A 95 -8.59 -5.53 35.34
C SER A 95 -8.79 -4.42 34.31
N ASN A 96 -7.97 -4.41 33.26
CA ASN A 96 -8.28 -3.75 32.00
C ASN A 96 -8.05 -4.77 30.89
N GLN A 97 -9.12 -5.50 30.57
CA GLN A 97 -9.30 -6.12 29.27
C GLN A 97 -9.23 -4.98 28.24
N ILE A 98 -8.09 -4.84 27.58
CA ILE A 98 -7.95 -4.03 26.38
C ILE A 98 -7.97 -5.04 25.24
N ASP A 99 -9.01 -4.94 24.43
CA ASP A 99 -9.18 -5.68 23.19
C ASP A 99 -7.87 -5.70 22.41
N GLN A 100 -7.31 -6.90 22.30
CA GLN A 100 -6.19 -7.25 21.46
C GLN A 100 -6.67 -7.24 20.00
N GLU A 101 -6.89 -6.06 19.43
CA GLU A 101 -6.89 -5.94 17.98
C GLU A 101 -5.42 -5.83 17.54
N VAL A 102 -4.88 -6.99 17.15
CA VAL A 102 -3.51 -7.19 16.74
C VAL A 102 -3.23 -6.30 15.51
N VAL A 103 -2.69 -5.10 15.75
CA VAL A 103 -1.96 -4.36 14.73
C VAL A 103 -0.72 -5.18 14.42
N HIS A 104 -0.79 -6.01 13.38
CA HIS A 104 0.40 -6.56 12.78
C HIS A 104 1.20 -5.38 12.19
N ARG A 105 2.10 -4.81 12.99
CA ARG A 105 3.37 -4.33 12.42
C ARG A 105 3.92 -5.54 11.70
N VAL A 106 3.81 -5.58 10.37
CA VAL A 106 4.39 -6.68 9.61
C VAL A 106 5.88 -6.39 9.51
N VAL A 107 6.56 -6.70 10.61
CA VAL A 107 8.01 -6.74 10.69
C VAL A 107 8.46 -7.80 9.68
N PRO A 108 9.48 -7.51 8.85
CA PRO A 108 10.04 -8.53 7.98
C PRO A 108 10.39 -9.78 8.82
N PRO A 109 9.99 -10.98 8.37
CA PRO A 109 10.23 -12.19 9.14
C PRO A 109 11.74 -12.42 9.34
N LYS A 110 12.10 -13.08 10.45
CA LYS A 110 13.48 -13.49 10.71
C LYS A 110 13.94 -14.53 9.67
N ARG A 111 15.27 -14.59 9.46
CA ARG A 111 16.05 -15.31 8.43
C ARG A 111 15.61 -16.70 7.94
N THR A 112 14.72 -17.41 8.63
CA THR A 112 14.50 -18.85 8.41
C THR A 112 13.19 -19.24 7.75
N GLU A 113 12.26 -18.31 7.54
CA GLU A 113 10.91 -18.65 7.06
C GLU A 113 10.62 -18.02 5.68
N PHE A 114 11.10 -18.66 4.61
CA PHE A 114 10.85 -18.24 3.22
C PHE A 114 9.35 -18.06 2.92
N ALA A 115 8.50 -18.93 3.48
CA ALA A 115 7.06 -18.83 3.33
C ALA A 115 6.51 -17.52 3.92
N ALA A 116 6.91 -17.17 5.15
CA ALA A 116 6.50 -15.92 5.79
C ALA A 116 7.06 -14.69 5.05
N PHE A 117 8.25 -14.78 4.45
CA PHE A 117 8.82 -13.70 3.63
C PHE A 117 7.99 -13.46 2.37
N CYS A 118 7.58 -14.51 1.68
CA CYS A 118 6.72 -14.40 0.52
C CYS A 118 5.33 -13.86 0.88
N ASP A 119 4.75 -14.32 1.99
CA ASP A 119 3.47 -13.83 2.49
C ASP A 119 3.55 -12.35 2.89
N TRP A 120 4.68 -11.92 3.48
CA TRP A 120 4.94 -10.53 3.81
C TRP A 120 5.05 -9.63 2.57
N ILE A 121 5.79 -10.05 1.55
CA ILE A 121 5.89 -9.33 0.28
C ILE A 121 4.51 -9.27 -0.40
N GLY A 122 3.80 -10.40 -0.46
CA GLY A 122 2.47 -10.47 -1.06
C GLY A 122 1.48 -9.53 -0.38
N PHE A 123 1.51 -9.47 0.96
CA PHE A 123 0.70 -8.55 1.75
C PHE A 123 1.08 -7.08 1.49
N THR A 124 2.37 -6.76 1.54
CA THR A 124 2.88 -5.38 1.44
C THR A 124 2.69 -4.80 0.02
N ALA A 125 2.92 -5.62 -1.01
CA ALA A 125 2.71 -5.25 -2.40
C ALA A 125 1.24 -5.39 -2.86
N ARG A 126 0.32 -5.75 -1.95
CA ARG A 126 -1.11 -5.98 -2.23
C ARG A 126 -1.34 -6.92 -3.41
N LEU A 127 -0.54 -7.97 -3.49
CA LEU A 127 -0.55 -8.97 -4.55
C LEU A 127 -1.57 -10.07 -4.23
N ARG A 128 -2.85 -9.71 -4.16
CA ARG A 128 -3.92 -10.66 -3.79
C ARG A 128 -4.14 -11.77 -4.83
N ASP A 129 -3.75 -11.51 -6.08
CA ASP A 129 -3.98 -12.41 -7.22
C ASP A 129 -2.67 -13.04 -7.75
N VAL A 130 -1.54 -12.81 -7.08
CA VAL A 130 -0.22 -13.32 -7.50
C VAL A 130 0.40 -14.06 -6.32
N ASP A 131 0.59 -15.36 -6.46
CA ASP A 131 1.33 -16.13 -5.47
C ASP A 131 2.83 -15.84 -5.60
N ILE A 132 3.33 -14.99 -4.72
CA ILE A 132 4.74 -14.58 -4.69
C ILE A 132 5.66 -15.78 -4.45
N LYS A 133 5.19 -16.83 -3.77
CA LYS A 133 5.98 -18.06 -3.57
C LYS A 133 6.24 -18.73 -4.90
N ASP A 134 5.23 -18.83 -5.75
CA ASP A 134 5.36 -19.42 -7.08
C ASP A 134 6.25 -18.56 -7.99
N VAL A 135 6.17 -17.23 -7.88
CA VAL A 135 7.06 -16.32 -8.63
C VAL A 135 8.53 -16.60 -8.30
N PHE A 136 8.90 -16.61 -7.02
CA PHE A 136 10.30 -16.84 -6.62
C PHE A 136 10.75 -18.28 -6.84
N HIS A 137 9.86 -19.25 -6.67
CA HIS A 137 10.14 -20.65 -6.97
C HIS A 137 10.42 -20.88 -8.46
N ASN A 138 9.66 -20.22 -9.35
CA ASN A 138 9.87 -20.28 -10.80
C ASN A 138 11.13 -19.55 -11.27
N LEU A 139 11.60 -18.58 -10.49
CA LEU A 139 12.89 -17.92 -10.69
C LEU A 139 14.07 -18.74 -10.12
N GLY A 140 13.80 -19.89 -9.47
CA GLY A 140 14.83 -20.82 -8.99
C GLY A 140 15.40 -20.47 -7.61
N HIS A 141 14.74 -19.60 -6.83
CA HIS A 141 15.24 -19.15 -5.53
C HIS A 141 14.35 -19.70 -4.40
N LEU A 142 14.96 -20.46 -3.48
CA LEU A 142 14.24 -21.09 -2.35
C LEU A 142 14.57 -20.44 -1.00
N THR A 143 15.59 -19.58 -0.94
CA THR A 143 15.99 -18.87 0.28
C THR A 143 15.75 -17.37 0.14
N VAL A 144 15.56 -16.71 1.28
CA VAL A 144 15.39 -15.25 1.32
C VAL A 144 16.68 -14.54 0.90
N GLU A 145 17.84 -15.13 1.21
CA GLU A 145 19.16 -14.60 0.84
C GLU A 145 19.34 -14.61 -0.68
N ASP A 146 18.97 -15.70 -1.36
CA ASP A 146 19.03 -15.80 -2.82
C ASP A 146 18.12 -14.77 -3.49
N VAL A 147 16.91 -14.54 -2.94
CA VAL A 147 15.99 -13.53 -3.46
C VAL A 147 16.56 -12.12 -3.26
N CYS A 148 17.11 -11.83 -2.08
CA CYS A 148 17.69 -10.53 -1.77
C CYS A 148 18.94 -10.20 -2.60
N ALA A 149 19.71 -11.22 -2.98
CA ALA A 149 20.94 -11.05 -3.75
C ALA A 149 20.72 -11.00 -5.27
N ASN A 150 19.74 -11.75 -5.79
CA ASN A 150 19.69 -12.07 -7.22
C ASN A 150 18.43 -11.58 -7.95
N VAL A 151 17.32 -11.31 -7.25
CA VAL A 151 16.09 -10.88 -7.93
C VAL A 151 16.19 -9.42 -8.35
N CYS A 152 15.94 -9.16 -9.64
CA CYS A 152 15.86 -7.82 -10.19
C CYS A 152 14.47 -7.51 -10.77
N GLU A 153 14.21 -6.23 -11.05
CA GLU A 153 12.88 -5.79 -11.49
C GLU A 153 12.44 -6.49 -12.80
N SER A 154 13.38 -6.78 -13.71
CA SER A 154 13.08 -7.47 -14.97
C SER A 154 12.58 -8.90 -14.77
N ASP A 155 12.98 -9.59 -13.70
CA ASP A 155 12.52 -10.95 -13.42
C ASP A 155 11.06 -10.94 -12.99
N LEU A 156 10.68 -9.95 -12.16
CA LEU A 156 9.31 -9.74 -11.70
C LEU A 156 8.38 -9.38 -12.86
N LEU A 157 8.83 -8.48 -13.75
CA LEU A 157 8.08 -8.12 -14.96
C LEU A 157 7.88 -9.33 -15.88
N SER A 158 8.91 -10.18 -16.03
CA SER A 158 8.84 -11.40 -16.84
C SER A 158 7.92 -12.45 -16.22
N ALA A 159 7.76 -12.44 -14.89
CA ALA A 159 6.79 -13.24 -14.16
C ALA A 159 5.36 -12.67 -14.19
N GLY A 160 5.10 -11.60 -14.95
CA GLY A 160 3.77 -11.00 -15.09
C GLY A 160 3.37 -10.04 -13.96
N VAL A 161 4.29 -9.65 -13.08
CA VAL A 161 4.05 -8.60 -12.09
C VAL A 161 4.02 -7.25 -12.80
N SER A 162 2.98 -6.44 -12.55
CA SER A 162 2.88 -5.11 -13.18
C SER A 162 4.02 -4.19 -12.73
N HIS A 163 4.38 -3.22 -13.57
CA HIS A 163 5.49 -2.29 -13.30
C HIS A 163 5.32 -1.46 -12.01
N GLN A 164 4.09 -1.18 -11.60
CA GLN A 164 3.85 -0.50 -10.33
C GLN A 164 4.09 -1.43 -9.14
N LYS A 165 3.70 -2.70 -9.27
CA LYS A 165 3.85 -3.72 -8.24
C LYS A 165 5.30 -4.19 -8.11
N SER A 166 6.05 -4.30 -9.22
CA SER A 166 7.46 -4.68 -9.24
C SER A 166 8.32 -3.73 -8.39
N LYS A 167 8.06 -2.41 -8.48
CA LYS A 167 8.76 -1.41 -7.66
C LYS A 167 8.54 -1.59 -6.16
N VAL A 168 7.31 -1.92 -5.75
CA VAL A 168 7.00 -2.16 -4.34
C VAL A 168 7.67 -3.43 -3.84
N VAL A 169 7.66 -4.51 -4.64
CA VAL A 169 8.37 -5.76 -4.32
C VAL A 169 9.87 -5.51 -4.19
N MET A 170 10.49 -4.79 -5.12
CA MET A 170 11.92 -4.43 -5.05
C MET A 170 12.25 -3.60 -3.81
N GLN A 171 11.37 -2.68 -3.41
CA GLN A 171 11.53 -1.94 -2.16
C GLN A 171 11.47 -2.87 -0.93
N CYS A 172 10.54 -3.83 -0.91
CA CYS A 172 10.45 -4.81 0.17
C CYS A 172 11.71 -5.69 0.27
N ILE A 173 12.22 -6.14 -0.89
CA ILE A 173 13.48 -6.91 -0.97
C ILE A 173 14.66 -6.09 -0.44
N MET A 174 14.74 -4.80 -0.81
CA MET A 174 15.79 -3.90 -0.34
C MET A 174 15.71 -3.64 1.16
N GLU A 175 14.51 -3.40 1.71
CA GLU A 175 14.30 -3.23 3.16
C GLU A 175 14.69 -4.50 3.93
N CYS A 176 14.37 -5.67 3.38
CA CYS A 176 14.82 -6.95 3.93
C CYS A 176 16.35 -7.03 3.90
N THR A 177 16.98 -6.73 2.77
CA THR A 177 18.45 -6.73 2.57
C THR A 177 19.17 -5.78 3.55
N MET A 178 18.61 -4.59 3.79
CA MET A 178 19.19 -3.65 4.76
C MET A 178 19.12 -4.19 6.20
N GLN A 179 18.08 -4.94 6.56
CA GLN A 179 18.03 -5.63 7.84
C GLN A 179 19.01 -6.81 7.91
N TYR A 180 19.31 -7.47 6.78
CA TYR A 180 20.35 -8.50 6.69
C TYR A 180 21.75 -7.97 6.97
N LEU A 181 22.11 -6.80 6.43
CA LEU A 181 23.45 -6.23 6.52
C LEU A 181 23.77 -5.56 7.86
N MET A 182 22.74 -5.28 8.68
CA MET A 182 22.87 -4.59 9.97
C MET A 182 22.86 -5.56 11.18
N GLN A 183 22.83 -6.87 10.96
CA GLN A 183 22.93 -7.94 11.97
C GLN A 183 24.21 -8.73 11.81
#